data_AF-A0A6J4ID93-F1
#
_entry.id   AF-A0A6J4ID93-F1
#
_cell.length_a   1.000
_cell.length_b   1.000
_cell.length_c   1.000
_cell.angle_alpha   90.00
_cell.angle_beta   90.00
_cell.angle_gamma   90.00
#
_symmetry.space_group_name_H-M   'P 1'
#
loop_
_entity.id
_entity.type
_entity.pdbx_description
1 polymer ?
#
loop_
_entity_poly.entity_id
_entity_poly.type
_entity_poly.pdbx_seq_one_letter_code
_entity_poly.pdbx_strand_id
1 'polypeptide(L)'
;MIELLVVIAIIAILAAILFPVFAQARAKARQAACQSNLRQIGVAAAMYRQDYDEVNAPHRLCPDNPSPAACTQPTVSGPNEIWWAPYDGSVPNDSQGPFPQFKLGFFYPYVKNQQLFKCPQAPNRQVGYAMSQIEDSPTAKPDGYVGNPTVFYFWDHLPGPACSDAGGIPLDPARDPDHLHYPHRHNEGLVLLRYDGGVTWRKASGVKPREFLANPSP
;
A
#
# COMPACT_ATOMS: atom_id res chain seq x y z
N MET A 1 -5.86 54.48 20.58
CA MET A 1 -4.70 53.57 20.46
C MET A 1 -4.92 52.25 21.22
N ILE A 2 -5.43 52.27 22.46
CA ILE A 2 -5.69 51.04 23.25
C ILE A 2 -6.75 50.10 22.63
N GLU A 3 -7.76 50.64 21.94
CA GLU A 3 -8.82 49.85 21.29
C GLU A 3 -8.27 48.90 20.22
N LEU A 4 -7.27 49.33 19.46
CA LEU A 4 -6.62 48.49 18.44
C LEU A 4 -5.74 47.40 19.06
N LEU A 5 -5.10 47.68 20.20
CA LEU A 5 -4.26 46.71 20.90
C LEU A 5 -5.09 45.53 21.45
N VAL A 6 -6.27 45.81 22.00
CA VAL A 6 -7.19 44.78 22.50
C VAL A 6 -7.64 43.85 21.37
N VAL A 7 -7.97 44.41 20.20
CA VAL A 7 -8.41 43.62 19.04
C VAL A 7 -7.30 42.68 18.56
N ILE A 8 -6.07 43.18 18.43
CA ILE A 8 -4.93 42.37 18.01
C ILE A 8 -4.64 41.26 19.03
N ALA A 9 -4.75 41.56 20.33
CA ALA A 9 -4.56 40.56 21.39
C ALA A 9 -5.59 39.42 21.28
N ILE A 10 -6.86 39.74 21.01
CA ILE A 10 -7.90 38.72 20.84
C ILE A 10 -7.64 37.88 19.58
N ILE A 11 -7.30 38.49 18.45
CA ILE A 11 -6.97 37.76 17.21
C ILE A 11 -5.77 36.83 17.43
N ALA A 12 -4.74 37.29 18.15
CA ALA A 12 -3.57 36.46 18.46
C ALA A 12 -3.93 35.24 19.30
N ILE A 13 -4.81 35.39 20.31
CA ILE A 13 -5.28 34.27 21.14
C ILE A 13 -6.10 33.28 20.30
N LEU A 14 -7.03 33.77 19.48
CA LEU A 14 -7.85 32.92 18.61
C LEU A 14 -7.00 32.16 17.59
N ALA A 15 -6.04 32.85 16.96
CA ALA A 15 -5.13 32.24 16.00
C ALA A 15 -4.24 31.18 16.66
N ALA A 16 -3.72 31.44 17.88
CA ALA A 16 -2.90 30.50 18.63
C ALA A 16 -3.61 29.16 18.92
N ILE A 17 -4.93 29.20 19.14
CA ILE A 17 -5.76 27.99 19.33
C ILE A 17 -6.14 27.36 17.99
N LEU A 18 -6.45 28.18 16.97
CA LEU A 18 -6.95 27.70 15.68
C LEU A 18 -5.88 26.98 14.85
N PHE A 19 -4.63 27.46 14.85
CA PHE A 19 -3.55 26.85 14.07
C PHE A 19 -3.26 25.37 14.41
N PRO A 20 -3.06 24.97 15.68
CA PRO A 20 -2.81 23.57 16.00
C PRO A 20 -4.01 22.67 15.68
N VAL A 21 -5.24 23.14 15.93
CA VAL A 21 -6.47 22.40 15.61
C VAL A 21 -6.61 22.20 14.10
N PHE A 22 -6.38 23.24 13.31
CA PHE A 22 -6.46 23.18 11.86
C PHE A 22 -5.40 22.22 11.25
N ALA A 23 -4.18 22.23 11.80
CA ALA A 23 -3.13 21.30 11.38
C ALA A 23 -3.54 19.83 11.61
N GLN A 24 -4.11 19.53 12.78
CA GLN A 24 -4.62 18.18 13.10
C GLN A 24 -5.79 17.78 12.18
N ALA A 25 -6.76 18.68 11.97
CA ALA A 25 -7.88 18.43 11.07
C ALA A 25 -7.42 18.12 9.63
N ARG A 26 -6.46 18.88 9.12
CA ARG A 26 -5.87 18.65 7.80
C ARG A 26 -5.13 17.31 7.72
N ALA A 27 -4.43 16.91 8.78
CA ALA A 27 -3.78 15.61 8.85
C ALA A 27 -4.81 14.47 8.79
N LYS A 28 -5.89 14.55 9.59
CA LYS A 28 -6.99 13.58 9.59
C LYS A 28 -7.71 13.51 8.22
N ALA A 29 -7.92 14.63 7.54
CA ALA A 29 -8.48 14.63 6.19
C ALA A 29 -7.60 13.86 5.17
N ARG A 30 -6.28 14.03 5.24
CA ARG A 30 -5.33 13.27 4.41
C ARG A 30 -5.36 11.77 4.72
N GLN A 31 -5.49 11.40 6.00
CA GLN A 31 -5.65 9.99 6.41
C GLN A 31 -6.90 9.38 5.79
N ALA A 32 -8.04 10.07 5.89
CA ALA A 32 -9.30 9.60 5.32
C ALA A 32 -9.24 9.43 3.79
N ALA A 33 -8.60 10.38 3.09
CA ALA A 33 -8.36 10.27 1.65
C ALA A 33 -7.50 9.04 1.31
N CYS A 34 -6.44 8.77 2.09
CA CYS A 34 -5.62 7.57 1.90
C CYS A 34 -6.38 6.27 2.12
N GLN A 35 -7.24 6.21 3.14
CA GLN A 35 -8.10 5.03 3.37
C GLN A 35 -9.08 4.82 2.20
N SER A 36 -9.65 5.91 1.66
CA SER A 36 -10.51 5.85 0.46
C SER A 36 -9.76 5.35 -0.77
N ASN A 37 -8.54 5.83 -1.00
CA ASN A 37 -7.68 5.37 -2.09
C ASN A 37 -7.37 3.88 -1.97
N LEU A 38 -6.95 3.42 -0.79
CA LEU A 38 -6.68 2.02 -0.52
C LEU A 38 -7.92 1.14 -0.71
N ARG A 39 -9.11 1.63 -0.32
CA ARG A 39 -10.36 0.91 -0.57
C ARG A 39 -10.62 0.73 -2.06
N GLN A 40 -10.44 1.78 -2.86
CA GLN A 40 -10.59 1.71 -4.32
C GLN A 40 -9.54 0.78 -4.96
N ILE A 41 -8.31 0.75 -4.45
CA ILE A 41 -7.29 -0.23 -4.84
C ILE A 41 -7.75 -1.66 -4.50
N GLY A 42 -8.31 -1.88 -3.31
CA GLY A 42 -8.87 -3.17 -2.93
C GLY A 42 -10.01 -3.63 -3.84
N VAL A 43 -10.89 -2.71 -4.25
CA VAL A 43 -11.94 -2.99 -5.24
C VAL A 43 -11.34 -3.33 -6.61
N ALA A 44 -10.27 -2.64 -7.03
CA ALA A 44 -9.53 -2.98 -8.25
C ALA A 44 -8.93 -4.38 -8.21
N ALA A 45 -8.40 -4.79 -7.06
CA ALA A 45 -7.90 -6.14 -6.85
C ALA A 45 -9.03 -7.19 -6.89
N ALA A 46 -10.22 -6.87 -6.38
CA ALA A 46 -11.39 -7.74 -6.51
C ALA A 46 -11.84 -7.90 -7.98
N MET A 47 -11.89 -6.80 -8.74
CA MET A 47 -12.20 -6.85 -10.17
C MET A 47 -11.15 -7.63 -10.96
N TYR A 48 -9.86 -7.47 -10.62
CA TYR A 48 -8.79 -8.27 -11.21
C TYR A 48 -9.03 -9.76 -11.01
N ARG A 49 -9.41 -10.20 -9.81
CA ARG A 49 -9.67 -11.62 -9.54
C ARG A 49 -10.78 -12.18 -10.43
N GLN A 50 -11.86 -11.41 -10.61
CA GLN A 50 -12.98 -11.80 -11.47
C GLN A 50 -12.55 -11.99 -12.93
N ASP A 51 -11.65 -11.16 -13.43
CA ASP A 51 -11.15 -11.24 -14.81
C ASP A 51 -10.08 -12.33 -15.01
N TYR A 52 -9.49 -12.86 -13.92
CA TYR A 52 -8.36 -13.78 -13.94
C TYR A 52 -8.65 -15.10 -13.20
N ASP A 53 -9.84 -15.68 -13.41
CA ASP A 53 -10.24 -17.00 -12.87
C ASP A 53 -10.05 -17.15 -11.35
N GLU A 54 -10.40 -16.09 -10.61
CA GLU A 54 -10.25 -16.02 -9.14
C GLU A 54 -8.80 -16.17 -8.65
N VAL A 55 -7.84 -15.77 -9.49
CA VAL A 55 -6.42 -15.69 -9.13
C VAL A 55 -6.11 -14.31 -8.58
N ASN A 56 -5.50 -14.29 -7.39
CA ASN A 56 -5.05 -13.05 -6.77
C ASN A 56 -3.91 -12.41 -7.55
N ALA A 57 -3.92 -11.09 -7.71
CA ALA A 57 -2.88 -10.38 -8.44
C ALA A 57 -1.48 -10.61 -7.84
N PRO A 58 -0.44 -10.83 -8.64
CA PRO A 58 0.93 -10.79 -8.15
C PRO A 58 1.30 -9.37 -7.70
N HIS A 59 2.23 -9.24 -6.77
CA HIS A 59 2.85 -7.94 -6.48
C HIS A 59 3.72 -7.43 -7.61
N ARG A 60 4.28 -8.35 -8.38
CA ARG A 60 5.15 -8.08 -9.50
C ARG A 60 5.14 -9.25 -10.47
N LEU A 61 5.13 -8.96 -11.76
CA LEU A 61 5.41 -9.91 -12.84
C LEU A 61 6.78 -9.59 -13.43
N CYS A 62 7.63 -10.61 -13.55
CA CYS A 62 8.97 -10.48 -14.14
C CYS A 62 9.11 -11.48 -15.31
N PRO A 63 8.67 -11.09 -16.52
CA PRO A 63 8.72 -11.98 -17.68
C PRO A 63 10.16 -12.32 -18.08
N ASP A 64 11.09 -11.41 -17.80
CA ASP A 64 12.49 -11.52 -18.18
C ASP A 64 13.32 -12.34 -17.16
N ASN A 65 12.70 -12.83 -16.07
CA ASN A 65 13.40 -13.61 -15.06
C ASN A 65 13.45 -15.10 -15.44
N PRO A 66 14.63 -15.73 -15.58
CA PRO A 66 14.75 -17.15 -15.91
C PRO A 66 14.32 -18.09 -14.77
N SER A 67 14.06 -17.56 -13.56
CA SER A 67 13.46 -18.29 -12.43
C SER A 67 12.03 -17.78 -12.15
N PRO A 68 10.98 -18.46 -12.64
CA PRO A 68 9.60 -17.98 -12.61
C PRO A 68 8.89 -18.12 -11.25
N ALA A 69 9.57 -18.64 -10.22
CA ALA A 69 9.07 -18.55 -8.85
C ALA A 69 9.08 -17.07 -8.44
N ALA A 70 7.94 -16.40 -8.57
CA ALA A 70 7.63 -15.02 -8.16
C ALA A 70 8.87 -14.17 -7.80
N CYS A 71 9.47 -13.52 -8.80
CA CYS A 71 10.59 -12.56 -8.69
C CYS A 71 11.28 -12.50 -7.30
N THR A 72 11.96 -13.58 -6.90
CA THR A 72 12.47 -13.74 -5.52
C THR A 72 13.63 -12.82 -5.18
N GLN A 73 14.25 -12.22 -6.20
CA GLN A 73 15.35 -11.28 -6.05
C GLN A 73 14.83 -9.83 -5.99
N PRO A 74 15.31 -8.99 -5.06
CA PRO A 74 14.90 -7.59 -4.95
C PRO A 74 15.37 -6.70 -6.10
N THR A 75 16.15 -7.24 -7.04
CA THR A 75 16.63 -6.52 -8.23
C THR A 75 15.56 -6.42 -9.31
N VAL A 76 15.66 -5.38 -10.15
CA VAL A 76 14.89 -5.27 -11.39
C VAL A 76 15.26 -6.46 -12.27
N SER A 77 14.25 -7.24 -12.67
CA SER A 77 14.44 -8.48 -13.41
C SER A 77 14.55 -8.27 -14.93
N GLY A 78 14.17 -7.09 -15.43
CA GLY A 78 14.27 -6.70 -16.84
C GLY A 78 13.30 -5.58 -17.24
N PRO A 79 13.37 -5.09 -18.51
CA PRO A 79 12.55 -3.98 -19.00
C PRO A 79 11.05 -4.27 -19.13
N ASN A 80 10.65 -5.55 -19.09
CA ASN A 80 9.24 -5.98 -19.18
C ASN A 80 8.59 -6.22 -17.81
N GLU A 81 9.26 -5.85 -16.72
CA GLU A 81 8.72 -5.94 -15.36
C GLU A 81 7.47 -5.05 -15.20
N ILE A 82 6.42 -5.59 -14.60
CA ILE A 82 5.17 -4.86 -14.30
C ILE A 82 4.83 -5.07 -12.83
N TRP A 83 4.49 -3.98 -12.14
CA TRP A 83 4.07 -3.99 -10.74
C TRP A 83 2.55 -3.87 -10.62
N TRP A 84 1.98 -4.14 -9.46
CA TRP A 84 0.54 -3.91 -9.23
C TRP A 84 0.13 -2.43 -9.34
N ALA A 85 1.07 -1.51 -9.02
CA ALA A 85 0.90 -0.06 -9.10
C ALA A 85 1.80 0.56 -10.20
N PRO A 86 1.50 1.78 -10.68
CA PRO A 86 2.34 2.49 -11.64
C PRO A 86 3.75 2.76 -11.07
N TYR A 87 4.79 2.18 -11.65
CA TYR A 87 6.12 2.19 -11.05
C TYR A 87 7.24 2.00 -12.08
N ASP A 88 8.40 2.63 -11.80
CA ASP A 88 9.68 2.39 -12.46
C ASP A 88 10.72 2.05 -11.38
N GLY A 89 11.23 0.81 -11.38
CA GLY A 89 12.24 0.34 -10.43
C GLY A 89 13.67 0.80 -10.72
N SER A 90 13.91 1.44 -11.87
CA SER A 90 15.23 1.96 -12.24
C SER A 90 15.53 3.35 -11.66
N VAL A 91 14.52 4.00 -11.06
CA VAL A 91 14.64 5.35 -10.48
C VAL A 91 14.22 5.38 -9.01
N PRO A 92 14.73 6.33 -8.22
CA PRO A 92 14.34 6.47 -6.81
C PRO A 92 12.82 6.60 -6.61
N ASN A 93 12.32 6.06 -5.51
CA ASN A 93 10.88 6.01 -5.22
C ASN A 93 10.23 7.39 -4.98
N ASP A 94 11.01 8.41 -4.63
CA ASP A 94 10.61 9.83 -4.47
C ASP A 94 10.77 10.66 -5.75
N SER A 95 11.09 10.03 -6.88
CA SER A 95 11.20 10.72 -8.15
C SER A 95 9.83 11.17 -8.66
N GLN A 96 9.74 12.42 -9.11
CA GLN A 96 8.55 12.99 -9.75
C GLN A 96 8.71 12.96 -11.27
N GLY A 97 8.03 12.06 -11.98
CA GLY A 97 7.99 12.13 -13.43
C GLY A 97 7.29 10.96 -14.10
N PRO A 98 6.96 11.06 -15.39
CA PRO A 98 7.01 9.91 -16.25
C PRO A 98 8.49 9.59 -16.54
N PHE A 99 8.91 8.37 -16.25
CA PHE A 99 10.26 7.86 -16.56
C PHE A 99 10.21 7.01 -17.83
N PRO A 100 11.34 6.86 -18.55
CA PRO A 100 11.38 6.04 -19.77
C PRO A 100 10.91 4.61 -19.57
N GLN A 101 11.09 4.03 -18.37
CA GLN A 101 10.66 2.67 -18.04
C GLN A 101 9.43 2.63 -17.14
N PHE A 102 8.73 3.77 -16.97
CA PHE A 102 7.50 3.83 -16.18
C PHE A 102 6.41 2.97 -16.82
N LYS A 103 5.93 1.98 -16.06
CA LYS A 103 4.83 1.10 -16.49
C LYS A 103 3.57 1.41 -15.70
N LEU A 104 2.43 1.26 -16.37
CA LEU A 104 1.13 1.20 -15.70
C LEU A 104 1.02 -0.16 -15.01
N GLY A 105 0.58 -0.16 -13.75
CA GLY A 105 0.46 -1.40 -12.99
C GLY A 105 -0.82 -2.20 -13.28
N PHE A 106 -0.90 -3.45 -12.80
CA PHE A 106 -2.02 -4.37 -13.06
C PHE A 106 -3.40 -3.82 -12.69
N PHE A 107 -3.49 -2.95 -11.68
CA PHE A 107 -4.77 -2.38 -11.27
C PHE A 107 -5.19 -1.15 -12.07
N TYR A 108 -4.29 -0.58 -12.87
CA TYR A 108 -4.57 0.62 -13.64
C TYR A 108 -5.79 0.48 -14.58
N PRO A 109 -6.01 -0.63 -15.32
CA PRO A 109 -7.18 -0.81 -16.17
C PRO A 109 -8.52 -0.69 -15.43
N TYR A 110 -8.56 -1.05 -14.15
CA TYR A 110 -9.77 -1.07 -13.31
C TYR A 110 -10.05 0.28 -12.65
N VAL A 111 -9.01 1.05 -12.31
CA VAL A 111 -9.18 2.35 -11.62
C VAL A 111 -9.11 3.55 -12.56
N LYS A 112 -8.34 3.43 -13.66
CA LYS A 112 -8.12 4.47 -14.69
C LYS A 112 -7.72 5.84 -14.13
N ASN A 113 -7.12 5.87 -12.93
CA ASN A 113 -6.72 7.07 -12.22
C ASN A 113 -5.39 6.85 -11.49
N GLN A 114 -4.31 7.46 -11.99
CA GLN A 114 -2.98 7.33 -11.39
C GLN A 114 -2.85 8.01 -10.02
N GLN A 115 -3.65 9.05 -9.75
CA GLN A 115 -3.62 9.75 -8.46
C GLN A 115 -4.07 8.85 -7.31
N LEU A 116 -4.83 7.80 -7.61
CA LEU A 116 -5.24 6.79 -6.64
C LEU A 116 -4.05 6.10 -5.98
N PHE A 117 -2.94 5.96 -6.69
CA PHE A 117 -1.73 5.30 -6.20
C PHE A 117 -0.80 6.25 -5.43
N LYS A 118 -1.20 7.53 -5.31
CA LYS A 118 -0.44 8.55 -4.57
C LYS A 118 -1.05 8.82 -3.20
N CYS A 119 -0.23 8.65 -2.17
CA CYS A 119 -0.57 9.04 -0.81
C CYS A 119 -0.56 10.58 -0.69
N PRO A 120 -1.64 11.24 -0.20
CA PRO A 120 -1.65 12.70 -0.02
C PRO A 120 -0.65 13.23 1.01
N GLN A 121 -0.07 12.38 1.85
CA GLN A 121 1.05 12.75 2.73
C GLN A 121 2.41 12.62 2.05
N ALA A 122 2.51 11.87 0.96
CA ALA A 122 3.74 11.64 0.21
C ALA A 122 3.51 11.85 -1.30
N PRO A 123 3.09 13.05 -1.74
CA PRO A 123 2.67 13.30 -3.12
C PRO A 123 3.81 13.16 -4.15
N ASN A 124 5.05 13.25 -3.68
CA ASN A 124 6.25 13.19 -4.51
C ASN A 124 6.66 11.75 -4.84
N ARG A 125 6.04 10.74 -4.21
CA ARG A 125 6.37 9.34 -4.48
C ARG A 125 5.75 8.88 -5.80
N GLN A 126 6.43 7.95 -6.47
CA GLN A 126 5.86 7.22 -7.61
C GLN A 126 4.60 6.45 -7.20
N VAL A 127 4.72 5.70 -6.10
CA VAL A 127 3.62 4.99 -5.43
C VAL A 127 3.73 5.29 -3.93
N GLY A 128 2.62 5.75 -3.34
CA GLY A 128 2.53 6.07 -1.90
C GLY A 128 1.98 4.93 -1.04
N TYR A 129 1.79 3.76 -1.64
CA TYR A 129 1.21 2.57 -1.03
C TYR A 129 2.09 1.36 -1.35
N ALA A 130 2.09 0.38 -0.45
CA ALA A 130 2.73 -0.90 -0.68
C ALA A 130 1.71 -2.03 -0.64
N MET A 131 2.08 -3.10 -1.31
CA MET A 131 1.43 -4.39 -1.26
C MET A 131 2.39 -5.44 -0.69
N SER A 132 1.85 -6.40 0.05
CA SER A 132 2.64 -7.40 0.75
C SER A 132 3.47 -8.31 -0.16
N GLN A 133 4.68 -8.66 0.29
CA GLN A 133 5.61 -9.63 -0.33
C GLN A 133 5.94 -10.76 0.65
N ILE A 134 4.95 -11.49 1.14
CA ILE A 134 5.16 -12.65 2.02
C ILE A 134 5.36 -13.91 1.17
N GLU A 135 6.35 -14.73 1.53
CA GLU A 135 6.52 -16.07 0.95
C GLU A 135 5.29 -16.93 1.27
N ASP A 136 4.86 -17.79 0.33
CA ASP A 136 3.64 -18.60 0.46
C ASP A 136 2.34 -17.84 0.75
N SER A 137 2.34 -16.53 0.51
CA SER A 137 1.12 -15.75 0.49
C SER A 137 0.25 -16.15 -0.71
N PRO A 138 -1.05 -15.84 -0.65
CA PRO A 138 -1.95 -15.99 -1.78
C PRO A 138 -1.62 -15.14 -3.02
N THR A 139 -0.58 -14.29 -3.01
CA THR A 139 -0.22 -13.52 -4.21
C THR A 139 0.01 -14.46 -5.40
N ALA A 140 -0.60 -14.18 -6.55
CA ALA A 140 -0.52 -15.03 -7.75
C ALA A 140 -1.07 -16.47 -7.59
N LYS A 141 -1.88 -16.73 -6.55
CA LYS A 141 -2.51 -18.04 -6.31
C LYS A 141 -4.03 -17.97 -6.47
N PRO A 142 -4.67 -19.06 -6.92
CA PRO A 142 -6.11 -19.15 -6.94
C PRO A 142 -6.66 -19.15 -5.52
N ASP A 143 -7.88 -18.66 -5.46
CA ASP A 143 -8.82 -18.81 -4.40
C ASP A 143 -8.93 -20.25 -3.85
N GLY A 144 -8.89 -20.39 -2.51
CA GLY A 144 -8.88 -21.69 -1.81
C GLY A 144 -7.50 -22.15 -1.33
N TYR A 145 -6.43 -21.46 -1.73
CA TYR A 145 -5.09 -21.67 -1.18
C TYR A 145 -4.97 -21.18 0.27
N VAL A 146 -5.88 -20.33 0.78
CA VAL A 146 -5.79 -19.68 2.10
C VAL A 146 -6.89 -20.18 3.04
N GLY A 147 -6.49 -20.57 4.26
CA GLY A 147 -7.43 -20.94 5.33
C GLY A 147 -8.20 -19.77 5.97
N ASN A 148 -7.90 -18.52 5.57
CA ASN A 148 -8.56 -17.30 6.04
C ASN A 148 -9.20 -16.59 4.84
N PRO A 149 -10.47 -16.14 4.92
CA PRO A 149 -11.15 -15.42 3.84
C PRO A 149 -10.55 -14.04 3.55
N THR A 150 -9.37 -13.69 4.05
CA THR A 150 -8.77 -12.36 3.90
C THR A 150 -7.42 -12.49 3.23
N VAL A 151 -7.29 -11.89 2.05
CA VAL A 151 -6.13 -11.98 1.17
C VAL A 151 -5.75 -10.58 0.70
N PHE A 152 -4.47 -10.26 0.79
CA PHE A 152 -3.83 -8.99 0.42
C PHE A 152 -4.12 -7.75 1.27
N TYR A 153 -3.02 -7.24 1.81
CA TYR A 153 -2.96 -6.12 2.71
C TYR A 153 -2.27 -4.99 1.95
N PHE A 154 -3.03 -4.02 1.47
CA PHE A 154 -2.48 -2.77 0.97
C PHE A 154 -2.29 -1.82 2.14
N TRP A 155 -1.22 -1.03 2.10
CA TRP A 155 -1.00 -0.01 3.10
C TRP A 155 -0.29 1.21 2.57
N ASP A 156 -0.39 2.32 3.29
CA ASP A 156 0.48 3.46 3.05
C ASP A 156 1.91 3.13 3.48
N HIS A 157 2.85 3.28 2.55
CA HIS A 157 4.25 2.93 2.79
C HIS A 157 5.20 3.93 2.17
N LEU A 158 6.34 4.10 2.84
CA LEU A 158 7.51 4.82 2.37
C LEU A 158 8.67 3.81 2.36
N PRO A 159 9.26 3.38 1.23
CA PRO A 159 8.99 3.76 -0.16
C PRO A 159 8.87 2.57 -1.14
N GLY A 160 7.90 2.61 -2.06
CA GLY A 160 7.81 1.67 -3.20
C GLY A 160 6.54 0.80 -3.19
N PRO A 161 6.20 0.18 -4.33
CA PRO A 161 4.97 -0.59 -4.49
C PRO A 161 4.96 -1.83 -3.62
N ALA A 162 6.08 -2.30 -3.11
CA ALA A 162 6.09 -3.53 -2.35
C ALA A 162 7.05 -3.46 -1.16
N CYS A 163 6.69 -4.21 -0.12
CA CYS A 163 7.48 -4.30 1.09
C CYS A 163 7.19 -5.62 1.82
N SER A 164 8.27 -6.30 2.17
CA SER A 164 8.34 -7.32 3.21
C SER A 164 9.38 -6.84 4.22
N ASP A 165 9.05 -6.78 5.51
CA ASP A 165 10.02 -6.37 6.54
C ASP A 165 11.15 -7.39 6.76
N ALA A 166 11.16 -8.52 6.05
CA ALA A 166 12.23 -9.50 6.10
C ALA A 166 13.43 -9.13 5.22
N GLY A 167 14.07 -7.98 5.46
CA GLY A 167 15.48 -7.75 5.07
C GLY A 167 15.94 -8.23 3.68
N GLY A 168 15.14 -8.04 2.61
CA GLY A 168 15.51 -8.44 1.24
C GLY A 168 15.16 -9.89 0.85
N ILE A 169 14.43 -10.60 1.69
CA ILE A 169 13.76 -11.87 1.42
C ILE A 169 12.25 -11.59 1.52
N PRO A 170 11.38 -12.23 0.71
CA PRO A 170 9.97 -12.33 1.06
C PRO A 170 9.84 -12.76 2.53
N LEU A 171 8.90 -12.22 3.29
CA LEU A 171 8.74 -12.60 4.71
C LEU A 171 8.54 -14.13 4.77
N ASP A 172 9.56 -14.84 5.27
CA ASP A 172 9.52 -16.28 5.57
C ASP A 172 8.89 -16.43 6.97
N PRO A 173 7.62 -16.84 7.07
CA PRO A 173 6.92 -16.95 8.33
C PRO A 173 7.46 -18.07 9.22
N ALA A 174 8.26 -19.00 8.67
CA ALA A 174 8.95 -20.02 9.45
C ALA A 174 10.15 -19.43 10.21
N ARG A 175 10.69 -18.28 9.77
CA ARG A 175 11.79 -17.56 10.44
C ARG A 175 11.29 -16.44 11.34
N ASP A 176 10.19 -15.79 10.97
CA ASP A 176 9.64 -14.69 11.76
C ASP A 176 8.09 -14.62 11.71
N PRO A 177 7.40 -15.46 12.49
CA PRO A 177 5.94 -15.60 12.42
C PRO A 177 5.15 -14.42 13.00
N ASP A 178 5.79 -13.53 13.76
CA ASP A 178 5.14 -12.47 14.53
C ASP A 178 5.74 -11.06 14.33
N HIS A 179 6.90 -10.90 13.67
CA HIS A 179 7.44 -9.57 13.38
C HIS A 179 6.88 -8.99 12.08
N LEU A 180 6.03 -7.99 12.22
CA LEU A 180 5.70 -7.04 11.16
C LEU A 180 6.18 -5.67 11.60
N HIS A 181 7.26 -5.20 11.00
CA HIS A 181 7.64 -3.80 11.16
C HIS A 181 6.79 -2.94 10.22
N TYR A 182 5.54 -2.74 10.58
CA TYR A 182 4.76 -1.71 9.92
C TYR A 182 5.37 -0.35 10.28
N PRO A 183 6.03 0.39 9.35
CA PRO A 183 6.57 1.69 9.69
C PRO A 183 5.43 2.57 10.20
N HIS A 184 5.72 3.53 11.07
CA HIS A 184 4.69 4.36 11.68
C HIS A 184 3.76 4.95 10.62
N ARG A 185 2.59 4.33 10.47
CA ARG A 185 1.68 4.59 9.36
C ARG A 185 0.91 5.84 9.62
N HIS A 186 0.61 6.58 8.56
CA HIS A 186 -0.23 7.74 8.74
C HIS A 186 -1.70 7.36 8.86
N ASN A 187 -2.18 6.26 8.26
CA ASN A 187 -3.59 5.88 8.34
C ASN A 187 -3.94 4.96 9.55
N GLU A 188 -2.95 4.64 10.40
CA GLU A 188 -3.05 3.78 11.61
C GLU A 188 -3.49 2.31 11.35
N GLY A 189 -3.58 1.87 10.08
CA GLY A 189 -4.15 0.57 9.73
C GLY A 189 -3.74 0.01 8.37
N LEU A 190 -4.51 -0.98 7.91
CA LEU A 190 -4.33 -1.74 6.67
C LEU A 190 -5.70 -1.87 5.98
N VAL A 191 -5.70 -1.96 4.65
CA VAL A 191 -6.88 -2.34 3.88
C VAL A 191 -6.72 -3.76 3.36
N LEU A 192 -7.75 -4.57 3.62
CA LEU A 192 -7.75 -6.00 3.46
C LEU A 192 -8.79 -6.36 2.43
N LEU A 193 -8.39 -7.09 1.40
CA LEU A 193 -9.33 -7.70 0.50
C LEU A 193 -9.78 -9.06 1.08
N ARG A 194 -11.06 -9.37 0.95
CA ARG A 194 -11.65 -10.64 1.32
C ARG A 194 -11.89 -11.48 0.08
N TYR A 195 -11.96 -12.79 0.28
CA TYR A 195 -12.27 -13.78 -0.75
C TYR A 195 -13.59 -13.44 -1.48
N ASP A 196 -14.60 -13.00 -0.73
CA ASP A 196 -15.90 -12.57 -1.27
C ASP A 196 -15.86 -11.21 -2.02
N GLY A 197 -14.68 -10.64 -2.25
CA GLY A 197 -14.48 -9.33 -2.87
C GLY A 197 -14.71 -8.16 -1.91
N GLY A 198 -15.06 -8.42 -0.65
CA GLY A 198 -15.24 -7.41 0.37
C GLY A 198 -13.92 -6.73 0.74
N VAL A 199 -13.94 -5.41 0.94
CA VAL A 199 -12.76 -4.64 1.37
C VAL A 199 -12.96 -4.11 2.78
N THR A 200 -12.10 -4.51 3.72
CA THR A 200 -12.20 -4.14 5.13
C THR A 200 -10.97 -3.38 5.61
N TRP A 201 -11.13 -2.48 6.57
CA TRP A 201 -10.00 -1.80 7.22
C TRP A 201 -9.75 -2.43 8.59
N ARG A 202 -8.47 -2.66 8.95
CA ARG A 202 -8.08 -3.13 10.30
C ARG A 202 -6.91 -2.32 10.84
N LYS A 203 -6.90 -2.12 12.15
CA LYS A 203 -5.78 -1.51 12.88
C LYS A 203 -4.52 -2.39 12.75
N ALA A 204 -3.38 -1.78 12.46
CA ALA A 204 -2.14 -2.50 12.16
C ALA A 204 -1.62 -3.34 13.35
N SER A 205 -1.82 -2.88 14.58
CA SER A 205 -1.35 -3.55 15.80
C SER A 205 -2.00 -4.92 16.07
N GLY A 206 -3.10 -5.24 15.38
CA GLY A 206 -3.86 -6.48 15.58
C GLY A 206 -3.75 -7.45 14.42
N VAL A 207 -2.78 -7.28 13.53
CA VAL A 207 -2.62 -8.04 12.29
C VAL A 207 -1.26 -8.74 12.32
N LYS A 208 -1.25 -10.06 12.12
CA LYS A 208 -0.04 -10.91 12.13
C LYS A 208 0.27 -11.54 10.76
N PRO A 209 1.54 -11.81 10.37
CA PRO A 209 1.87 -12.40 9.07
C PRO A 209 1.17 -13.73 8.82
N ARG A 210 1.09 -14.56 9.88
CA ARG A 210 0.45 -15.89 9.85
C ARG A 210 -1.00 -15.87 9.39
N GLU A 211 -1.70 -14.73 9.54
CA GLU A 211 -3.08 -14.58 9.05
C GLU A 211 -3.16 -14.58 7.52
N PHE A 212 -2.03 -14.43 6.80
CA PHE A 212 -1.94 -14.34 5.34
C PHE A 212 -1.30 -15.55 4.68
N LEU A 213 -1.00 -16.58 5.47
CA LEU A 213 -0.41 -17.80 4.94
C LEU A 213 -1.49 -18.68 4.38
N ALA A 214 -1.14 -19.28 3.24
CA ALA A 214 -1.92 -20.32 2.63
C ALA A 214 -2.18 -21.49 3.59
N ASN A 215 -1.09 -21.98 4.18
CA ASN A 215 -1.06 -23.00 5.21
C ASN A 215 -0.36 -22.44 6.45
N PRO A 216 -1.09 -21.83 7.41
CA PRO A 216 -0.50 -21.52 8.69
C PRO A 216 -0.19 -22.84 9.40
N SER A 217 1.09 -23.19 9.53
CA SER A 217 1.50 -24.24 10.47
C SER A 217 0.92 -23.91 11.87
N PRO A 218 0.41 -24.91 12.62
CA PRO A 218 -0.22 -24.69 13.92
C PRO A 218 0.68 -24.01 14.94
#